data_AF-A0A921MND5-F1
#
_entry.id   AF-A0A921MND5-F1
#
_cell.length_a   1.000
_cell.length_b   1.000
_cell.length_c   1.000
_cell.angle_alpha   90.00
_cell.angle_beta   90.00
_cell.angle_gamma   90.00
#
_symmetry.space_group_name_H-M   'P 1'
#
loop_
_entity.id
_entity.type
_entity.pdbx_description
1 polymer ?
#
loop_
_entity_poly.entity_id
_entity_poly.type
_entity_poly.pdbx_seq_one_letter_code
_entity_poly.pdbx_strand_id
1 'polypeptide(L)'
;MSEPVLYLFEVSHPDFPTVIVPSIGPDSATVEAARRWGVADEWGHIAGYCTVRRGGKAARPRCSRCGKEFGRPGQAAGKCPDCLRADELHRRQMAELPRADRRAGMRG
;
A
#
# COMPACT_ATOMS: atom_id res chain seq x y z
N MET A 1 -2.16 -24.38 9.61
CA MET A 1 -1.12 -23.40 9.98
C MET A 1 -1.77 -22.04 10.07
N SER A 2 -1.81 -21.42 11.25
CA SER A 2 -2.37 -20.08 11.45
C SER A 2 -1.44 -19.05 10.79
N GLU A 3 -2.01 -18.04 10.13
CA GLU A 3 -1.24 -16.96 9.51
C GLU A 3 -0.43 -16.21 10.60
N PRO A 4 0.87 -15.94 10.40
CA PRO A 4 1.69 -15.27 11.42
C PRO A 4 1.14 -13.87 11.67
N VAL A 5 1.01 -13.51 12.95
CA VAL A 5 0.54 -12.18 13.35
C VAL A 5 1.62 -11.15 13.02
N LEU A 6 1.30 -10.25 12.10
CA LEU A 6 2.14 -9.12 11.76
C LEU A 6 1.85 -7.93 12.67
N TYR A 7 2.89 -7.21 13.07
CA TYR A 7 2.83 -5.94 13.79
C TYR A 7 3.39 -4.84 12.91
N LEU A 8 2.91 -3.62 13.09
CA LEU A 8 3.53 -2.44 12.49
C LEU A 8 4.73 -2.05 13.35
N PHE A 9 5.90 -1.96 12.73
CA PHE A 9 7.11 -1.47 13.36
C PHE A 9 7.49 -0.14 12.72
N GLU A 10 7.67 0.87 13.56
CA GLU A 10 8.30 2.13 13.18
C GLU A 10 9.81 1.94 13.32
N VAL A 11 10.53 2.10 12.21
CA VAL A 11 11.99 1.97 12.16
C VAL A 11 12.55 3.33 11.75
N SER A 12 13.41 3.89 12.60
CA SER A 12 14.12 5.14 12.36
C SER A 12 15.62 4.90 12.37
N HIS A 13 16.34 5.69 11.58
CA HIS A 13 17.79 5.70 11.48
C HIS A 13 18.26 7.15 11.33
N PRO A 14 19.42 7.55 11.86
CA PRO A 14 19.89 8.94 11.78
C PRO A 14 19.94 9.50 10.35
N ASP A 15 20.38 8.66 9.41
CA ASP A 15 20.61 9.06 8.01
C ASP A 15 19.42 8.78 7.06
N PHE A 16 18.37 8.10 7.52
CA PHE A 16 17.26 7.68 6.65
C PHE A 16 15.90 8.15 7.18
N PRO A 17 14.91 8.39 6.30
CA PRO A 17 13.57 8.71 6.73
C PRO A 17 12.96 7.57 7.56
N THR A 18 12.21 7.93 8.60
CA THR A 18 11.48 6.94 9.41
C THR A 18 10.43 6.23 8.56
N VAL A 19 10.39 4.90 8.64
CA VAL A 19 9.46 4.06 7.88
C VAL A 19 8.63 3.17 8.80
N ILE A 20 7.37 2.95 8.43
CA ILE A 20 6.47 2.02 9.13
C ILE A 20 6.32 0.75 8.29
N VAL A 21 6.84 -0.36 8.78
CA VAL A 21 6.88 -1.66 8.08
C VAL A 21 6.06 -2.72 8.83
N PRO A 22 5.21 -3.51 8.16
CA PRO A 22 4.61 -4.68 8.77
C PRO A 22 5.62 -5.82 8.84
N SER A 23 5.83 -6.39 10.02
CA SER A 23 6.76 -7.50 10.21
C SER A 23 6.34 -8.42 11.35
N ILE A 24 6.91 -9.63 11.38
CA ILE A 24 6.73 -10.58 12.49
C ILE A 24 7.57 -10.21 13.73
N GLY A 25 8.63 -9.43 13.55
CA GLY A 25 9.58 -9.09 14.60
C GLY A 25 10.46 -7.88 14.28
N PRO A 26 11.25 -7.42 15.26
CA PRO A 26 12.11 -6.24 15.11
C PRO A 26 13.23 -6.45 14.09
N ASP A 27 13.91 -7.60 14.11
CA ASP A 27 15.03 -7.87 13.19
C ASP A 27 14.55 -7.86 11.73
N SER A 28 13.47 -8.58 11.46
CA SER A 28 12.83 -8.59 10.14
C SER A 28 12.28 -7.21 9.75
N ALA A 29 11.83 -6.38 10.72
CA ALA A 29 11.42 -5.01 10.43
C ALA A 29 12.61 -4.15 9.96
N THR A 30 13.80 -4.30 10.55
CA THR A 30 14.99 -3.55 10.10
C THR A 30 15.43 -3.95 8.70
N VAL A 31 15.31 -5.23 8.33
CA VAL A 31 15.59 -5.71 6.96
C VAL A 31 14.61 -5.09 5.97
N GLU A 32 13.31 -5.09 6.29
CA GLU A 32 12.28 -4.48 5.44
C GLU A 32 12.44 -2.96 5.33
N ALA A 33 12.90 -2.30 6.40
CA ALA A 33 13.22 -0.88 6.38
C ALA A 33 14.41 -0.58 5.46
N ALA A 34 15.50 -1.35 5.57
CA ALA A 34 16.67 -1.22 4.70
C ALA A 34 16.32 -1.42 3.22
N ARG A 35 15.42 -2.35 2.90
CA ARG A 35 14.88 -2.54 1.53
C ARG A 35 14.15 -1.30 1.02
N ARG A 36 13.36 -0.63 1.87
CA ARG A 36 12.66 0.61 1.48
C ARG A 36 13.59 1.79 1.28
N TRP A 37 14.70 1.83 2.00
CA TRP A 37 15.74 2.83 1.83
C TRP A 37 16.68 2.54 0.65
N GLY A 38 16.61 1.34 0.06
CA GLY A 38 17.47 0.93 -1.05
C GLY A 38 18.87 0.48 -0.63
N VAL A 39 19.09 0.16 0.65
CA VAL A 39 20.40 -0.22 1.23
C VAL A 39 20.35 -1.61 1.86
N ALA A 40 19.63 -2.54 1.21
CA ALA A 40 19.43 -3.89 1.74
C ALA A 40 20.75 -4.66 1.91
N ASP A 41 21.71 -4.45 1.00
CA ASP A 41 23.02 -5.12 1.02
C ASP A 41 23.91 -4.66 2.18
N GLU A 42 23.70 -3.44 2.69
CA GLU A 42 24.45 -2.85 3.81
C GLU A 42 23.71 -2.97 5.15
N TRP A 43 22.59 -3.70 5.20
CA TRP A 43 21.72 -3.81 6.37
C TRP A 43 22.50 -4.13 7.66
N GLY A 44 23.47 -5.04 7.60
CA GLY A 44 24.27 -5.46 8.76
C GLY A 44 25.07 -4.32 9.40
N HIS A 45 25.46 -3.30 8.62
CA HIS A 45 26.19 -2.13 9.11
C HIS A 45 25.25 -1.09 9.73
N ILE A 46 24.07 -0.91 9.15
CA ILE A 46 23.11 0.11 9.60
C ILE A 46 22.18 -0.39 10.72
N ALA A 47 22.02 -1.71 10.89
CA ALA A 47 21.11 -2.30 11.87
C ALA A 47 21.41 -1.85 13.31
N GLY A 48 22.69 -1.65 13.66
CA GLY A 48 23.10 -1.17 14.99
C GLY A 48 22.67 0.27 15.30
N TYR A 49 22.38 1.08 14.28
CA TYR A 49 21.94 2.46 14.42
C TYR A 49 20.41 2.62 14.28
N CYS A 50 19.70 1.54 13.97
CA CYS A 50 18.25 1.55 13.84
C CYS A 50 17.58 1.58 15.22
N THR A 51 16.65 2.52 15.42
CA THR A 51 15.69 2.48 16.53
C THR A 51 14.39 1.86 16.04
N VAL A 52 13.94 0.80 16.71
CA VAL A 52 12.73 0.04 16.33
C VAL A 52 11.67 0.15 17.41
N ARG A 53 10.48 0.63 17.04
CA ARG A 53 9.32 0.74 17.94
C ARG A 53 8.19 -0.13 17.43
N ARG A 54 7.73 -1.06 18.26
CA ARG A 54 6.56 -1.89 17.95
C ARG A 54 5.28 -1.07 18.18
N GLY A 55 4.48 -0.94 17.12
CA GLY A 55 3.13 -0.41 17.15
C GLY A 55 2.06 -1.50 17.29
N GLY A 56 0.85 -1.19 16.80
CA GLY A 56 -0.28 -2.10 16.83
C GLY A 56 -0.15 -3.30 15.88
N LYS A 57 -1.10 -4.24 15.99
CA LYS A 57 -1.25 -5.33 15.02
C LYS A 57 -1.49 -4.73 13.63
N ALA A 58 -0.76 -5.24 12.63
CA ALA A 58 -0.97 -4.84 11.26
C ALA A 58 -2.33 -5.37 10.80
N ALA A 59 -3.27 -4.46 10.54
CA ALA A 59 -4.58 -4.82 10.01
C ALA A 59 -4.49 -5.06 8.49
N ARG A 60 -5.38 -5.91 7.96
CA ARG A 60 -5.58 -5.98 6.51
C ARG A 60 -6.26 -4.69 6.04
N PRO A 61 -5.83 -4.09 4.92
CA PRO A 61 -6.50 -2.93 4.39
C PRO A 61 -7.93 -3.29 3.96
N ARG A 62 -8.85 -2.36 4.18
CA ARG A 62 -10.23 -2.46 3.73
C ARG A 62 -10.44 -1.60 2.50
N CYS A 63 -11.21 -2.13 1.55
CA CYS A 63 -11.52 -1.43 0.32
C CYS A 63 -12.33 -0.17 0.64
N SER A 64 -11.87 1.00 0.19
CA SER A 64 -12.61 2.25 0.37
C SER A 64 -13.95 2.29 -0.36
N ARG A 65 -14.17 1.42 -1.36
CA ARG A 65 -15.41 1.34 -2.14
C ARG A 65 -16.38 0.28 -1.61
N CYS A 66 -15.92 -0.94 -1.36
CA CYS A 66 -16.80 -2.07 -1.00
C CYS A 66 -16.62 -2.58 0.44
N GLY A 67 -15.71 -2.00 1.22
CA GLY A 67 -15.46 -2.36 2.61
C GLY A 67 -14.77 -3.71 2.85
N LYS A 68 -14.63 -4.55 1.81
CA LYS A 68 -13.99 -5.87 1.92
C LYS A 68 -12.51 -5.76 2.25
N GLU A 69 -12.02 -6.64 3.13
CA GLU A 69 -10.58 -6.81 3.39
C GLU A 69 -9.89 -7.38 2.15
N PHE A 70 -8.70 -6.86 1.83
CA PHE A 70 -7.94 -7.33 0.68
C PHE A 70 -6.43 -7.21 0.95
N GLY A 71 -5.61 -7.82 0.11
CA GLY A 71 -4.16 -7.68 0.19
C GLY A 71 -3.53 -8.32 1.42
N ARG A 72 -2.32 -7.84 1.78
CA ARG A 72 -1.56 -8.32 2.94
C ARG A 72 -1.72 -7.39 4.13
N PRO A 73 -1.62 -7.89 5.38
CA PRO A 73 -1.63 -7.04 6.56
C PRO A 73 -0.55 -5.96 6.51
N GLY A 74 -0.91 -4.72 6.81
CA GLY A 74 -0.02 -3.55 6.77
C GLY A 74 0.28 -2.99 5.38
N GLN A 75 -0.38 -3.47 4.33
CA GLN A 75 -0.41 -2.81 3.03
C GLN A 75 -1.27 -1.53 3.09
N ALA A 76 -0.95 -0.54 2.26
CA ALA A 76 -1.69 0.72 2.18
C ALA A 76 -3.18 0.49 1.87
N ALA A 77 -4.04 1.25 2.55
CA ALA A 77 -5.48 1.25 2.29
C ALA A 77 -5.78 1.85 0.90
N GLY A 78 -6.76 1.28 0.19
CA GLY A 78 -7.08 1.70 -1.17
C GLY A 78 -8.29 0.96 -1.74
N LYS A 79 -8.49 1.04 -3.06
CA LYS A 79 -9.50 0.23 -3.76
C LYS A 79 -8.98 -1.21 -3.91
N CYS A 80 -9.82 -2.20 -3.63
CA CYS A 80 -9.47 -3.60 -3.89
C CYS A 80 -9.35 -3.86 -5.41
N PRO A 81 -8.64 -4.94 -5.82
CA PRO A 81 -8.45 -5.28 -7.23
C PRO A 81 -9.77 -5.37 -8.01
N ASP A 82 -10.84 -5.91 -7.41
CA ASP A 82 -12.14 -6.01 -8.09
C ASP A 82 -12.77 -4.62 -8.32
N CYS A 83 -12.68 -3.73 -7.33
CA CYS A 83 -13.18 -2.37 -7.46
C CYS A 83 -12.35 -1.54 -8.46
N LEU A 84 -11.05 -1.80 -8.57
CA LEU A 84 -10.19 -1.22 -9.59
C LEU A 84 -10.55 -1.72 -10.99
N ARG A 85 -10.78 -3.03 -11.15
CA ARG A 85 -11.25 -3.60 -12.43
C ARG A 85 -12.62 -3.03 -12.83
N ALA A 86 -13.55 -2.89 -11.88
CA ALA A 86 -14.86 -2.30 -12.15
C ALA A 86 -14.76 -0.82 -12.56
N ASP A 87 -13.84 -0.06 -11.97
CA ASP A 87 -13.56 1.34 -12.33
C ASP A 87 -12.97 1.45 -13.74
N GLU A 88 -12.01 0.59 -14.07
CA GLU A 88 -11.43 0.49 -15.42
C GLU A 88 -12.48 0.12 -16.48
N LEU A 89 -13.34 -0.87 -16.20
CA LEU A 89 -14.44 -1.24 -17.09
C LEU A 89 -15.41 -0.07 -17.32
N HIS A 90 -15.76 0.64 -16.25
CA HIS A 90 -16.64 1.81 -16.36
C HIS A 90 -16.00 2.93 -17.20
N ARG A 91 -14.70 3.19 -17.01
CA ARG A 91 -13.96 4.16 -17.83
C ARG A 91 -13.95 3.80 -19.32
N ARG A 92 -13.81 2.51 -19.64
CA ARG A 92 -13.88 2.02 -21.04
C ARG A 92 -15.26 2.23 -21.63
N GLN A 93 -16.32 1.80 -20.93
CA GLN A 93 -17.70 1.99 -21.38
C GLN A 93 -18.03 3.46 -21.63
N MET A 94 -17.59 4.36 -20.75
CA MET A 94 -17.80 5.80 -20.92
C MET A 94 -17.01 6.42 -22.08
N ALA A 95 -15.84 5.84 -22.42
CA ALA A 95 -15.07 6.24 -23.59
C ALA A 95 -15.68 5.73 -24.92
N GLU A 96 -16.35 4.58 -24.87
CA GLU A 96 -17.05 3.98 -26.00
C GLU A 96 -18.42 4.62 -26.27
N LEU A 97 -19.01 5.31 -25.29
CA LEU A 97 -20.21 6.09 -25.52
C LEU A 97 -19.92 7.16 -26.58
N PRO A 98 -20.72 7.23 -27.66
CA PRO A 98 -20.64 8.33 -28.59
C PRO A 98 -20.76 9.63 -27.81
N ARG A 99 -19.79 10.54 -27.96
CA ARG A 99 -19.96 11.91 -27.46
C ARG A 99 -21.21 12.43 -28.15
N ALA A 100 -22.32 12.51 -27.42
CA ALA A 100 -23.58 13.00 -27.94
C ALA A 100 -23.28 14.27 -28.74
N ASP A 101 -23.59 14.22 -30.03
CA ASP A 101 -23.24 15.23 -31.00
C ASP A 101 -23.89 16.54 -30.54
N ARG A 102 -23.10 17.44 -29.94
CA ARG A 102 -23.58 18.75 -29.47
C ARG A 102 -23.97 19.68 -30.63
N ARG A 103 -24.02 19.19 -31.88
CA ARG A 103 -24.44 19.94 -33.08
C ARG A 103 -25.94 19.89 -33.37
N ALA A 104 -26.78 19.34 -32.50
CA ALA A 104 -28.24 19.34 -32.69
C ALA A 104 -28.93 20.72 -32.45
N GLY A 105 -28.24 21.85 -32.63
CA GLY A 105 -28.78 23.18 -32.30
C GLY A 105 -28.42 24.35 -33.24
N MET A 106 -27.76 24.14 -34.37
CA MET A 106 -27.40 25.22 -35.31
C MET A 106 -28.09 25.04 -36.67
N ARG A 107 -29.42 25.14 -36.68
CA ARG A 107 -30.20 25.48 -37.88
C ARG A 107 -31.10 26.66 -37.52
N GLY A 108 -30.61 27.86 -37.82
CA GLY A 108 -31.32 29.13 -37.81
C GLY A 108 -30.77 29.98 -38.93
#